data_AF-T1CDN5-F1
#
_entry.id   AF-T1CDN5-F1
#
_cell.length_a   1.000
_cell.length_b   1.000
_cell.length_c   1.000
_cell.angle_alpha   90.00
_cell.angle_beta   90.00
_cell.angle_gamma   90.00
#
_symmetry.space_group_name_H-M   'P 1'
#
loop_
_entity.id
_entity.type
_entity.pdbx_description
1 polymer ?
#
loop_
_entity_poly.entity_id
_entity_poly.type
_entity_poly.pdbx_seq_one_letter_code
_entity_poly.pdbx_strand_id
1 'polypeptide(L)'
;MDFAVLGGASIGLGVLLLCLSPPARVLETAACAALGLAGWSFMEYGVHRFVLHGVRPFSTWHAQHHRRPTARIYSPTFVSVASIAALIYLPTWIVLGTWPACAFTFGVTLGDFSYSVTHHAVHHWAAKGRWLGRRKHWHSLHHARPLD
;
A
#
# COMPACT_ATOMS: atom_id res chain seq x y z
N MET A 1 -9.79 5.83 -5.59
CA MET A 1 -9.21 5.27 -4.37
C MET A 1 -9.88 5.95 -3.20
N ASP A 2 -10.40 5.17 -2.25
CA ASP A 2 -10.92 5.72 -1.01
C ASP A 2 -9.76 5.89 -0.01
N PHE A 3 -9.21 7.10 0.06
CA PHE A 3 -8.16 7.44 1.02
C PHE A 3 -8.65 7.37 2.46
N ALA A 4 -9.94 7.60 2.70
CA ALA A 4 -10.49 7.63 4.04
C ALA A 4 -10.50 6.23 4.65
N VAL A 5 -10.79 5.19 3.86
CA VAL A 5 -10.78 3.80 4.35
C VAL A 5 -9.38 3.35 4.76
N LEU A 6 -8.38 3.47 3.88
CA LEU A 6 -7.03 2.98 4.17
C LEU A 6 -6.28 3.86 5.18
N GLY A 7 -6.48 5.18 5.11
CA GLY A 7 -5.98 6.12 6.11
C GLY A 7 -6.61 5.87 7.47
N GLY A 8 -7.94 5.71 7.51
CA GLY A 8 -8.69 5.39 8.73
C GLY A 8 -8.30 4.05 9.32
N ALA A 9 -8.13 3.01 8.51
CA ALA A 9 -7.63 1.69 8.95
C ALA A 9 -6.22 1.79 9.54
N SER A 10 -5.31 2.55 8.90
CA SER A 10 -3.97 2.80 9.42
C SER A 10 -4.01 3.50 10.77
N ILE A 11 -4.81 4.57 10.90
CA ILE A 11 -4.97 5.32 12.16
C ILE A 11 -5.56 4.40 13.24
N GLY A 12 -6.64 3.68 12.93
CA GLY A 12 -7.32 2.79 13.88
C GLY A 12 -6.39 1.69 14.41
N LEU A 13 -5.63 1.04 13.52
CA LEU A 13 -4.63 0.04 13.93
C LEU A 13 -3.50 0.68 14.74
N GLY A 14 -3.01 1.85 14.35
CA GLY A 14 -1.98 2.58 15.12
C GLY A 14 -2.44 2.92 16.54
N VAL A 15 -3.66 3.45 16.69
CA VAL A 15 -4.27 3.74 18.00
C VAL A 15 -4.46 2.47 18.81
N LEU A 16 -4.96 1.39 18.21
CA LEU A 16 -5.12 0.08 18.86
C LEU A 16 -3.79 -0.43 19.41
N LEU A 17 -2.71 -0.35 18.61
CA LEU A 17 -1.39 -0.79 19.03
C LEU A 17 -0.82 0.08 20.16
N LEU A 18 -0.98 1.40 20.07
CA LEU A 18 -0.49 2.33 21.10
C LEU A 18 -1.24 2.19 22.42
N CYS A 19 -2.56 1.97 22.38
CA CYS A 19 -3.39 1.96 23.59
C CYS A 19 -3.48 0.58 24.24
N LEU A 20 -3.43 -0.49 23.45
CA LEU A 20 -3.81 -1.83 23.92
C LEU A 20 -2.67 -2.85 23.84
N SER A 21 -1.56 -2.57 23.13
CA SER A 21 -0.46 -3.54 23.06
C SER A 21 0.21 -3.72 24.42
N PRO A 22 0.52 -4.96 24.84
CA PRO A 22 1.20 -5.20 26.10
C PRO A 22 2.57 -4.51 26.15
N PRO A 23 2.92 -3.77 27.22
CA PRO A 23 4.22 -3.10 27.34
C PRO A 23 5.41 -4.04 27.14
N ALA A 24 5.29 -5.30 27.59
CA ALA A 24 6.31 -6.33 27.43
C ALA A 24 6.61 -6.70 25.96
N ARG A 25 5.73 -6.35 25.02
CA ARG A 25 5.83 -6.67 23.58
C ARG A 25 6.07 -5.45 22.70
N VAL A 26 6.39 -4.29 23.28
CA VAL A 26 6.57 -3.04 22.50
C VAL A 26 7.64 -3.19 21.43
N LEU A 27 8.77 -3.81 21.74
CA LEU A 27 9.85 -3.99 20.76
C LEU A 27 9.44 -4.93 19.61
N GLU A 28 8.80 -6.06 19.93
CA GLU A 28 8.25 -7.00 18.94
C GLU A 28 7.23 -6.31 18.04
N THR A 29 6.30 -5.57 18.63
CA THR A 29 5.25 -4.82 17.94
C THR A 29 5.85 -3.76 17.02
N ALA A 30 6.79 -2.96 17.51
CA ALA A 30 7.47 -1.95 16.72
C ALA A 30 8.28 -2.56 15.56
N ALA A 31 8.98 -3.67 15.81
CA ALA A 31 9.73 -4.38 14.79
C ALA A 31 8.81 -4.96 13.71
N CYS A 32 7.69 -5.61 14.08
CA CYS A 32 6.72 -6.12 13.13
C CYS A 32 6.09 -4.99 12.29
N ALA A 33 5.77 -3.85 12.89
CA ALA A 33 5.26 -2.69 12.17
C ALA A 33 6.29 -2.14 11.16
N ALA A 34 7.54 -2.00 11.58
CA ALA A 34 8.63 -1.56 10.70
C ALA A 34 8.86 -2.54 9.55
N LEU A 35 8.84 -3.85 9.83
CA LEU A 35 8.96 -4.90 8.82
C LEU A 35 7.78 -4.89 7.84
N GLY A 36 6.55 -4.67 8.31
CA GLY A 36 5.38 -4.54 7.43
C GLY A 36 5.50 -3.33 6.50
N LEU A 37 5.94 -2.18 7.03
CA LEU A 37 6.13 -0.97 6.25
C LEU A 37 7.26 -1.12 5.22
N ALA A 38 8.40 -1.69 5.61
CA ALA A 38 9.50 -1.96 4.69
C ALA A 38 9.09 -3.02 3.64
N GLY A 39 8.43 -4.09 4.08
CA GLY A 39 7.91 -5.16 3.24
C GLY A 39 6.93 -4.69 2.19
N TRP A 40 6.13 -3.66 2.50
CA TRP A 40 5.21 -3.06 1.53
C TRP A 40 5.91 -2.61 0.25
N SER A 41 7.12 -2.05 0.32
CA SER A 41 7.82 -1.60 -0.90
C SER A 41 8.11 -2.74 -1.89
N PHE A 42 8.40 -3.94 -1.38
CA PHE A 42 8.57 -5.14 -2.18
C PHE A 42 7.23 -5.67 -2.70
N MET A 43 6.19 -5.63 -1.87
CA MET A 43 4.82 -6.00 -2.26
C MET A 43 4.27 -5.08 -3.34
N GLU A 44 4.48 -3.76 -3.23
CA GLU A 44 4.14 -2.75 -4.24
C GLU A 44 4.75 -3.14 -5.58
N TYR A 45 6.05 -3.40 -5.61
CA TYR A 45 6.74 -3.81 -6.84
C TYR A 45 6.17 -5.11 -7.42
N GLY A 46 5.99 -6.13 -6.57
CA GLY A 46 5.48 -7.44 -7.00
C GLY A 46 4.04 -7.35 -7.52
N VAL A 47 3.15 -6.69 -6.80
CA VAL A 47 1.76 -6.46 -7.20
C VAL A 47 1.73 -5.64 -8.49
N HIS A 48 2.45 -4.53 -8.56
CA HIS A 48 2.46 -3.69 -9.74
C HIS A 48 2.97 -4.46 -10.97
N ARG A 49 4.13 -5.12 -10.87
CA ARG A 49 4.73 -5.84 -12.00
C ARG A 49 3.95 -7.07 -12.41
N PHE A 50 3.62 -7.96 -11.48
CA PHE A 50 3.09 -9.29 -11.84
C PHE A 50 1.57 -9.33 -11.84
N VAL A 51 0.90 -8.56 -10.97
CA VAL A 51 -0.57 -8.57 -10.88
C VAL A 51 -1.16 -7.47 -11.76
N LEU A 52 -0.74 -6.22 -11.57
CA LEU A 52 -1.32 -5.08 -12.30
C LEU A 52 -0.91 -5.03 -13.77
N HIS A 53 0.18 -5.68 -14.19
CA HIS A 53 0.48 -5.84 -15.63
C HIS A 53 0.18 -7.24 -16.16
N GLY A 54 0.09 -8.27 -15.31
CA GLY A 54 -0.01 -9.66 -15.75
C GLY A 54 -1.37 -10.34 -15.59
N VAL A 55 -2.21 -9.94 -14.63
CA VAL A 55 -3.37 -10.75 -14.19
C VAL A 55 -4.69 -9.99 -14.38
N ARG A 56 -5.66 -10.60 -15.07
CA ARG A 56 -7.02 -10.05 -15.18
C ARG A 56 -7.79 -10.25 -13.86
N PRO A 57 -8.68 -9.32 -13.47
CA PRO A 57 -9.06 -8.08 -14.17
C PRO A 57 -8.10 -6.90 -13.92
N PHE A 58 -7.12 -7.03 -13.03
CA PHE A 58 -6.22 -5.95 -12.61
C PHE A 58 -5.45 -5.32 -13.77
N SER A 59 -4.92 -6.15 -14.67
CA SER A 59 -4.20 -5.69 -15.86
C SER A 59 -5.06 -4.85 -16.79
N THR A 60 -6.36 -5.15 -16.90
CA THR A 60 -7.29 -4.32 -17.66
C THR A 60 -7.46 -2.94 -17.01
N TRP A 61 -7.67 -2.87 -15.69
CA TRP A 61 -7.84 -1.60 -14.99
C TRP A 61 -6.57 -0.76 -15.03
N HIS A 62 -5.41 -1.39 -14.86
CA HIS A 62 -4.13 -0.70 -14.90
C HIS A 62 -3.81 -0.20 -16.32
N ALA A 63 -4.11 -0.98 -17.37
CA ALA A 63 -3.99 -0.50 -18.75
C ALA A 63 -4.91 0.71 -19.03
N GLN A 64 -6.11 0.74 -18.47
CA GLN A 64 -6.99 1.92 -18.57
C GLN A 64 -6.39 3.14 -17.85
N HIS A 65 -5.74 2.93 -16.69
CA HIS A 65 -5.00 3.97 -16.00
C HIS A 65 -3.85 4.51 -16.86
N HIS A 66 -3.05 3.65 -17.50
CA HIS A 66 -1.98 4.05 -18.44
C HIS A 66 -2.52 4.87 -19.62
N ARG A 67 -3.69 4.51 -20.16
CA ARG A 67 -4.33 5.25 -21.26
C ARG A 67 -4.87 6.62 -20.83
N ARG A 68 -5.26 6.77 -19.56
CA ARG A 68 -5.90 7.97 -19.02
C ARG A 68 -5.30 8.28 -17.64
N PRO A 69 -4.04 8.75 -17.56
CA PRO A 69 -3.34 8.91 -16.29
C PRO A 69 -3.99 9.93 -15.35
N THR A 70 -4.70 10.92 -15.91
CA THR A 70 -5.46 11.93 -15.15
C THR A 70 -6.85 11.45 -14.72
N ALA A 71 -7.33 10.31 -15.25
CA ALA A 71 -8.55 9.69 -14.76
C ALA A 71 -8.27 8.98 -13.43
N ARG A 72 -9.22 9.09 -12.49
CA ARG A 72 -9.14 8.50 -11.14
C ARG A 72 -9.41 7.00 -11.15
N ILE A 73 -8.64 6.26 -11.94
CA ILE A 73 -8.72 4.80 -12.08
C ILE A 73 -7.76 4.18 -11.08
N TYR A 74 -8.32 3.48 -10.11
CA TYR A 74 -7.59 2.81 -9.03
C TYR A 74 -8.17 1.43 -8.80
N SER A 75 -7.43 0.56 -8.14
CA SER A 75 -7.98 -0.70 -7.62
C SER A 75 -9.17 -0.40 -6.70
N PRO A 76 -10.28 -1.17 -6.78
CA PRO A 76 -11.39 -1.01 -5.86
C PRO A 76 -10.93 -1.21 -4.42
N THR A 77 -11.32 -0.30 -3.50
CA THR A 77 -10.89 -0.35 -2.09
C THR A 77 -11.21 -1.68 -1.43
N PHE A 78 -12.37 -2.29 -1.73
CA PHE A 78 -12.74 -3.58 -1.17
C PHE A 78 -11.75 -4.69 -1.56
N VAL A 79 -11.18 -4.64 -2.77
CA VAL A 79 -10.20 -5.62 -3.23
C VAL A 79 -8.90 -5.47 -2.45
N SER A 80 -8.43 -4.23 -2.22
CA SER A 80 -7.25 -3.97 -1.40
C SER A 80 -7.47 -4.45 0.04
N VAL A 81 -8.58 -4.07 0.66
CA VAL A 81 -8.90 -4.46 2.06
C VAL A 81 -9.02 -5.98 2.20
N ALA A 82 -9.76 -6.64 1.30
CA ALA A 82 -9.90 -8.09 1.32
C ALA A 82 -8.55 -8.79 1.11
N SER A 83 -7.70 -8.28 0.21
CA SER A 83 -6.38 -8.85 -0.04
C SER A 83 -5.44 -8.68 1.16
N ILE A 84 -5.44 -7.51 1.80
CA ILE A 84 -4.66 -7.29 3.03
C ILE A 84 -5.17 -8.21 4.15
N ALA A 85 -6.48 -8.33 4.34
CA ALA A 85 -7.03 -9.21 5.37
C ALA A 85 -6.66 -10.68 5.12
N ALA A 86 -6.84 -11.18 3.89
CA ALA A 86 -6.66 -12.58 3.55
C ALA A 86 -5.19 -12.99 3.37
N LEU A 87 -4.36 -12.14 2.77
CA LEU A 87 -2.99 -12.48 2.38
C LEU A 87 -1.93 -11.94 3.36
N ILE A 88 -2.30 -10.99 4.22
CA ILE A 88 -1.37 -10.38 5.19
C ILE A 88 -1.80 -10.70 6.61
N TYR A 89 -2.96 -10.20 7.05
CA TYR A 89 -3.37 -10.35 8.45
C TYR A 89 -3.58 -11.81 8.84
N LEU A 90 -4.42 -12.55 8.09
CA LEU A 90 -4.78 -13.93 8.40
C LEU A 90 -3.57 -14.86 8.54
N PRO A 91 -2.63 -14.95 7.57
CA PRO A 91 -1.46 -15.83 7.70
C PRO A 91 -0.53 -15.38 8.82
N THR A 92 -0.29 -14.07 8.98
CA THR A 92 0.56 -13.59 10.10
C THR A 92 -0.08 -13.89 11.45
N TRP A 93 -1.40 -13.80 11.57
CA TRP A 93 -2.13 -14.14 12.78
C TRP A 93 -2.03 -15.63 13.12
N ILE A 94 -2.20 -16.51 12.12
CA ILE A 94 -2.07 -17.96 12.29
C ILE A 94 -0.67 -18.33 12.81
N VAL A 95 0.38 -17.65 12.34
CA VAL A 95 1.78 -18.01 12.65
C VAL A 95 2.30 -17.32 13.91
N LEU A 96 1.99 -16.04 14.11
CA LEU A 96 2.61 -15.19 15.14
C LEU A 96 1.63 -14.68 16.21
N GLY A 97 0.33 -14.92 16.04
CA GLY A 97 -0.71 -14.44 16.94
C GLY A 97 -1.09 -12.96 16.73
N THR A 98 -1.95 -12.47 17.62
CA THR A 98 -2.71 -11.23 17.40
C THR A 98 -1.87 -9.97 17.30
N TRP A 99 -0.94 -9.74 18.24
CA TRP A 99 -0.19 -8.47 18.30
C TRP A 99 0.80 -8.31 17.13
N PRO A 100 1.67 -9.30 16.82
CA PRO A 100 2.53 -9.21 15.65
C PRO A 100 1.75 -9.07 14.34
N ALA A 101 0.60 -9.76 14.21
CA ALA A 101 -0.25 -9.66 13.02
C ALA A 101 -0.88 -8.27 12.85
N CYS A 102 -1.41 -7.69 13.93
CA CYS A 102 -1.94 -6.33 13.89
C CYS A 102 -0.84 -5.31 13.55
N ALA A 103 0.35 -5.46 14.14
CA ALA A 103 1.48 -4.58 13.90
C ALA A 103 2.01 -4.66 12.46
N PHE A 104 2.21 -5.88 11.96
CA PHE A 104 2.66 -6.10 10.58
C PHE A 104 1.63 -5.58 9.57
N THR A 105 0.34 -5.86 9.82
CA THR A 105 -0.77 -5.35 8.99
C THR A 105 -0.85 -3.82 9.02
N PHE A 106 -0.64 -3.19 10.18
CA PHE A 106 -0.53 -1.73 10.30
C PHE A 106 0.59 -1.19 9.41
N GLY A 107 1.79 -1.77 9.48
CA GLY A 107 2.93 -1.38 8.64
C GLY A 107 2.60 -1.48 7.15
N VAL A 108 2.01 -2.60 6.71
CA VAL A 108 1.60 -2.82 5.32
C VAL A 108 0.53 -1.80 4.88
N THR A 109 -0.51 -1.59 5.70
CA THR A 109 -1.61 -0.66 5.38
C THR A 109 -1.12 0.78 5.31
N LEU A 110 -0.22 1.17 6.22
CA LEU A 110 0.42 2.49 6.20
C LEU A 110 1.28 2.68 4.94
N GLY A 111 2.00 1.63 4.53
CA GLY A 111 2.73 1.61 3.27
C GLY A 111 1.81 1.80 2.06
N ASP A 112 0.73 1.02 1.97
CA ASP A 112 -0.26 1.11 0.88
C ASP A 112 -0.93 2.49 0.82
N PHE A 113 -1.30 3.05 1.97
CA PHE A 113 -1.81 4.42 2.04
C PHE A 113 -0.79 5.44 1.54
N SER A 114 0.47 5.34 1.99
CA SER A 114 1.57 6.23 1.59
C SER A 114 1.85 6.14 0.08
N TYR A 115 1.86 4.93 -0.48
CA TYR A 115 1.97 4.67 -1.91
C TYR A 115 0.82 5.35 -2.66
N SER A 116 -0.42 5.15 -2.19
CA SER A 116 -1.62 5.66 -2.85
C SER A 116 -1.65 7.19 -2.91
N VAL A 117 -1.28 7.84 -1.80
CA VAL A 117 -1.15 9.30 -1.75
C VAL A 117 -0.04 9.77 -2.69
N THR A 118 1.11 9.10 -2.68
CA THR A 118 2.24 9.44 -3.55
C THR A 118 1.89 9.27 -5.03
N HIS A 119 1.24 8.17 -5.41
CA HIS A 119 0.82 7.89 -6.77
C HIS A 119 -0.21 8.92 -7.25
N HIS A 120 -1.17 9.30 -6.39
CA HIS A 120 -2.10 10.39 -6.68
C HIS A 120 -1.40 11.74 -6.83
N ALA A 121 -0.47 12.07 -5.93
CA ALA A 121 0.31 13.30 -5.99
C ALA A 121 1.14 13.42 -7.27
N VAL A 122 1.71 12.29 -7.72
CA VAL A 122 2.48 12.22 -8.96
C VAL A 122 1.64 12.60 -10.18
N HIS A 123 0.38 12.17 -10.24
CA HIS A 123 -0.52 12.45 -11.36
C HIS A 123 -1.25 13.79 -11.28
N HIS A 124 -1.59 14.25 -10.07
CA HIS A 124 -2.59 15.32 -9.91
C HIS A 124 -2.09 16.58 -9.22
N TRP A 125 -0.97 16.55 -8.49
CA TRP A 125 -0.53 17.73 -7.74
C TRP A 125 0.49 18.54 -8.53
N ALA A 126 0.46 19.87 -8.40
CA ALA A 126 1.46 20.76 -8.98
C ALA A 126 2.74 20.91 -8.13
N ALA A 127 2.87 20.14 -7.04
CA ALA A 127 3.96 20.26 -6.08
C ALA A 127 5.35 20.04 -6.72
N LYS A 128 6.31 20.88 -6.30
CA LYS A 128 7.65 21.06 -6.92
C LYS A 128 8.82 20.54 -6.06
N GLY A 129 8.55 19.77 -5.00
CA GLY A 129 9.62 19.24 -4.14
C GLY A 129 10.54 18.29 -4.90
N ARG A 130 11.86 18.33 -4.62
CA ARG A 130 12.88 17.51 -5.29
C ARG A 130 12.55 16.00 -5.29
N TRP A 131 12.08 15.49 -4.15
CA TRP A 131 11.71 14.09 -3.99
C TRP A 131 10.51 13.72 -4.88
N LEU A 132 9.40 14.47 -4.79
CA LEU A 132 8.20 14.20 -5.59
C LEU A 132 8.47 14.40 -7.09
N GLY A 133 9.27 15.40 -7.47
CA GLY A 133 9.70 15.62 -8.85
C GLY A 133 10.43 14.41 -9.43
N ARG A 134 11.32 13.77 -8.64
CA ARG A 134 11.98 12.52 -9.04
C ARG A 134 10.98 11.37 -9.17
N ARG A 135 10.03 11.22 -8.25
CA ARG A 135 8.97 10.19 -8.35
C ARG A 135 8.10 10.39 -9.60
N LYS A 136 7.75 11.65 -9.91
CA LYS A 136 7.02 12.01 -11.14
C LYS A 136 7.80 11.62 -12.39
N HIS A 137 9.09 11.94 -12.44
CA HIS A 137 9.94 11.60 -13.57
C HIS A 137 9.97 10.09 -13.81
N TRP A 138 10.31 9.28 -12.80
CA TRP A 138 10.35 7.83 -12.94
C TRP A 138 8.99 7.23 -13.31
N HIS A 139 7.92 7.72 -12.70
CA HIS A 139 6.57 7.26 -13.03
C HIS A 139 6.16 7.63 -14.46
N SER A 140 6.53 8.83 -14.93
CA SER A 140 6.26 9.23 -16.31
C SER A 140 7.03 8.38 -17.33
N LEU A 141 8.26 7.97 -17.02
CA LEU A 141 9.02 7.02 -17.85
C LEU A 141 8.34 5.66 -17.90
N HIS A 142 7.78 5.20 -16.77
CA HIS A 142 6.99 3.98 -16.74
C HIS A 142 5.71 4.10 -17.59
N HIS A 143 4.99 5.22 -17.53
CA HIS A 143 3.83 5.45 -18.41
C HIS A 143 4.20 5.49 -19.89
N ALA A 144 5.37 6.07 -20.23
CA ALA A 144 5.86 6.13 -21.61
C ALA A 144 6.36 4.77 -22.12
N ARG A 145 6.75 3.88 -21.22
CA ARG A 145 7.22 2.52 -21.51
C ARG A 145 6.61 1.56 -20.47
N PRO A 146 5.32 1.19 -20.62
CA PRO A 146 4.65 0.32 -19.67
C PRO A 146 5.31 -1.06 -19.49
N LEU A 147 6.21 -1.41 -20.42
CA LEU A 147 6.91 -2.68 -20.64
C LEU A 147 5.99 -3.81 -21.10
N ASP A 148 6.54 -4.53 -22.08
CA ASP A 148 6.28 -5.91 -22.46
C ASP A 148 6.58 -6.88 -21.31
#